data_AF-A0A1I0N657-F1
#
_entry.id   AF-A0A1I0N657-F1
#
_cell.length_a   1.000
_cell.length_b   1.000
_cell.length_c   1.000
_cell.angle_alpha   90.00
_cell.angle_beta   90.00
_cell.angle_gamma   90.00
#
_symmetry.space_group_name_H-M   'P 1'
#
loop_
_entity.id
_entity.type
_entity.pdbx_description
1 polymer ?
#
loop_
_entity_poly.entity_id
_entity_poly.type
_entity_poly.pdbx_seq_one_letter_code
_entity_poly.pdbx_strand_id
1 'polypeptide(L)'
;METINENIRQLLEMLDNPDAYTDQEIQDIVNRDDDTRETYRLMVEAKRSSRHRQNQKPVDVDVAWQRFNQKLQPKQQRYGWMKIAASFIGVLLASGITFAAIHIVRMASAPQPQTMQAEQTPSAMPAPALPTDTIKTDTVSNVQPIVFDNITLDKMLPQIAAYYNKEVEFQNTDARQFRFYFVWKQEETLEAVLHRLNLFESITVELKDNKIIIE
;
A
#
# COMPACT_ATOMS: atom_id res chain seq x y z
N MET A 1 30.43 37.48 -23.58
CA MET A 1 29.93 37.21 -22.22
C MET A 1 29.75 38.49 -21.42
N GLU A 2 30.69 39.44 -21.48
CA GLU A 2 30.61 40.69 -20.69
C GLU A 2 29.39 41.56 -21.05
N THR A 3 29.04 41.65 -22.33
CA THR A 3 27.86 42.38 -22.82
C THR A 3 26.52 41.76 -22.40
N ILE A 4 26.45 40.43 -22.32
CA ILE A 4 25.24 39.70 -21.90
C ILE A 4 24.94 40.00 -20.43
N ASN A 5 25.98 40.01 -19.58
CA ASN A 5 25.82 40.31 -18.15
C ASN A 5 25.33 41.75 -17.93
N GLU A 6 25.87 42.70 -18.69
CA GLU A 6 25.50 44.11 -18.55
C GLU A 6 24.06 44.40 -19.01
N ASN A 7 23.61 43.76 -20.10
CA ASN A 7 22.22 43.90 -20.55
C ASN A 7 21.23 43.35 -19.52
N ILE A 8 21.53 42.20 -18.91
CA ILE A 8 20.70 41.61 -17.84
C ILE A 8 20.70 42.51 -16.60
N ARG A 9 21.84 43.11 -16.23
CA ARG A 9 21.89 44.08 -15.11
C ARG A 9 21.00 45.28 -15.35
N GLN A 10 21.05 45.86 -16.55
CA GLN A 10 20.21 46.99 -16.91
C GLN A 10 18.71 46.62 -16.94
N LEU A 11 18.37 45.39 -17.37
CA LEU A 11 17.01 44.86 -17.27
C LEU A 11 16.53 44.79 -15.81
N LEU A 12 17.37 44.28 -14.90
CA LEU A 12 17.05 44.18 -13.48
C LEU A 12 16.87 45.56 -12.83
N GLU A 13 17.76 46.51 -13.14
CA GLU A 13 17.66 47.89 -12.64
C GLU A 13 16.36 48.57 -13.08
N MET A 14 15.97 48.36 -14.34
CA MET A 14 14.68 48.85 -14.87
C MET A 14 13.49 48.20 -14.17
N LEU A 15 13.56 46.91 -13.84
CA LEU A 15 12.50 46.22 -13.11
C LEU A 15 12.35 46.72 -11.67
N ASP A 16 13.45 47.12 -11.03
CA ASP A 16 13.45 47.69 -9.68
C ASP A 16 12.94 49.14 -9.67
N ASN A 17 13.24 49.92 -10.71
CA ASN A 17 12.86 51.34 -10.83
C ASN A 17 12.18 51.66 -12.17
N PRO A 18 10.96 51.14 -12.43
CA PRO A 18 10.31 51.30 -13.73
C PRO A 18 9.95 52.76 -14.05
N ASP A 19 9.73 53.60 -13.03
CA ASP A 19 9.39 55.01 -13.19
C ASP A 19 10.56 55.87 -13.70
N ALA A 20 11.79 55.34 -13.65
CA ALA A 20 13.00 56.03 -14.13
C ALA A 20 13.20 55.88 -15.65
N TYR A 21 12.42 55.04 -16.33
CA TYR A 21 12.56 54.72 -17.75
C TYR A 21 11.30 55.08 -18.52
N THR A 22 11.48 55.57 -19.74
CA THR A 22 10.37 55.78 -20.68
C THR A 22 9.92 54.47 -21.32
N ASP A 23 8.69 54.42 -21.82
CA ASP A 23 8.15 53.22 -22.51
C ASP A 23 9.03 52.76 -23.68
N GLN A 24 9.69 53.70 -24.37
CA GLN A 24 10.61 53.39 -25.47
C GLN A 24 11.91 52.78 -24.94
N GLU A 25 12.50 53.34 -23.89
CA GLU A 25 13.72 52.79 -23.27
C GLU A 25 13.47 51.40 -22.68
N ILE A 26 12.29 51.16 -22.11
CA ILE A 26 11.89 49.84 -21.62
C ILE A 26 11.85 48.83 -22.77
N GLN A 27 11.24 49.18 -23.90
CA GLN A 27 11.18 48.31 -25.07
C GLN A 27 12.56 48.04 -25.66
N ASP A 28 13.43 49.04 -25.69
CA ASP A 28 14.79 48.91 -26.18
C ASP A 28 15.65 48.03 -25.26
N ILE A 29 15.49 48.13 -23.94
CA ILE A 29 16.19 47.27 -22.97
C ILE A 29 15.70 45.83 -23.10
N VAL A 30 14.38 45.61 -23.12
CA VAL A 30 13.80 44.25 -23.17
C VAL A 30 14.09 43.53 -24.49
N ASN A 31 14.13 44.25 -25.62
CA ASN A 31 14.32 43.67 -26.95
C ASN A 31 15.75 43.76 -27.47
N ARG A 32 16.72 44.16 -26.64
CA ARG A 32 18.11 44.36 -27.07
C ARG A 32 18.77 43.08 -27.58
N ASP A 33 18.50 41.97 -26.91
CA ASP A 33 19.05 40.65 -27.24
C ASP A 33 18.08 39.53 -26.84
N ASP A 34 18.33 38.33 -27.38
CA ASP A 34 17.46 37.16 -27.15
C ASP A 34 17.47 36.71 -25.68
N ASP A 35 18.63 36.76 -25.01
CA ASP A 35 18.78 36.35 -23.62
C ASP A 35 18.02 37.30 -22.68
N THR A 36 18.10 38.61 -22.90
CA THR A 36 17.38 39.63 -22.14
C THR A 36 15.87 39.51 -22.34
N ARG A 37 15.42 39.25 -23.58
CA ARG A 37 14.01 39.05 -23.89
C ARG A 37 13.44 37.80 -23.22
N GLU A 38 14.16 36.68 -23.29
CA GLU A 38 13.74 35.44 -22.63
C GLU A 38 13.80 35.56 -21.11
N THR A 39 14.81 36.24 -20.56
CA THR A 39 14.90 36.54 -19.12
C THR A 39 13.69 37.36 -18.65
N TYR A 40 13.35 38.43 -19.36
CA TYR A 40 12.15 39.23 -19.06
C TYR A 40 10.87 38.39 -19.14
N ARG A 41 10.74 37.56 -20.19
CA ARG A 41 9.58 36.66 -20.37
C ARG A 41 9.43 35.69 -19.19
N LEU A 42 10.51 35.04 -18.78
CA LEU A 42 10.53 34.12 -17.64
C LEU A 42 10.12 34.82 -16.34
N MET A 43 10.61 36.04 -16.10
CA MET A 43 10.22 36.83 -14.93
C MET A 43 8.73 37.19 -14.95
N VAL A 44 8.20 37.58 -16.11
CA VAL A 44 6.76 37.86 -16.27
C VAL A 44 5.92 36.59 -16.02
N GLU A 45 6.35 35.45 -16.54
CA GLU A 45 5.67 34.16 -16.33
C GLU A 45 5.69 33.73 -14.86
N ALA A 46 6.85 33.83 -14.19
CA ALA A 46 7.00 33.56 -12.76
C ALA A 46 6.11 34.48 -11.90
N LYS A 47 6.01 35.77 -12.26
CA LYS A 47 5.13 36.73 -11.59
C LYS A 47 3.66 36.39 -11.82
N ARG A 48 3.27 35.97 -13.03
CA ARG A 48 1.91 35.54 -13.37
C ARG A 48 1.51 34.28 -12.60
N SER A 49 2.37 33.26 -12.56
CA SER A 49 2.10 32.02 -11.84
C SER A 49 2.01 32.25 -10.33
N SER A 50 2.87 33.13 -9.79
CA SER A 50 2.81 33.53 -8.38
C SER A 50 1.50 34.25 -8.03
N ARG A 51 1.08 35.21 -8.87
CA ARG A 51 -0.23 35.88 -8.69
C ARG A 51 -1.40 34.93 -8.86
N HIS A 52 -1.30 33.97 -9.77
CA HIS A 52 -2.32 32.95 -9.95
C HIS A 52 -2.46 32.10 -8.68
N ARG A 53 -1.34 31.67 -8.08
CA ARG A 53 -1.33 30.95 -6.81
C ARG A 53 -1.86 31.79 -5.64
N GLN A 54 -1.55 33.09 -5.61
CA GLN A 54 -2.03 34.01 -4.59
C GLN A 54 -3.53 34.31 -4.70
N ASN A 55 -4.07 34.37 -5.93
CA ASN A 55 -5.48 34.62 -6.19
C ASN A 55 -6.35 33.36 -6.14
N GLN A 56 -5.74 32.17 -6.10
CA GLN A 56 -6.48 30.95 -5.80
C GLN A 56 -6.89 30.97 -4.33
N LYS A 57 -8.18 30.83 -4.09
CA LYS A 57 -8.69 30.55 -2.74
C LYS A 57 -7.94 29.32 -2.21
N PRO A 58 -7.54 29.31 -0.92
CA PRO A 58 -6.89 28.14 -0.34
C PRO A 58 -7.74 26.92 -0.65
N VAL A 59 -7.15 25.95 -1.34
CA VAL A 59 -7.83 24.71 -1.65
C VAL A 59 -8.07 24.01 -0.33
N ASP A 60 -9.34 23.84 0.02
CA ASP A 60 -9.74 23.02 1.17
C ASP A 60 -9.34 21.57 0.86
N VAL A 61 -8.23 21.14 1.46
CA VAL A 61 -7.62 19.83 1.24
C VAL A 61 -8.59 18.74 1.66
N ASP A 62 -9.35 18.94 2.74
CA ASP A 62 -10.30 17.95 3.25
C ASP A 62 -11.45 17.75 2.28
N VAL A 63 -11.99 18.83 1.73
CA VAL A 63 -13.06 18.77 0.72
C VAL A 63 -12.56 18.14 -0.59
N ALA A 64 -11.35 18.49 -1.02
CA ALA A 64 -10.74 17.90 -2.22
C ALA A 64 -10.49 16.39 -2.03
N TRP A 65 -9.98 16.00 -0.85
CA TRP A 65 -9.71 14.61 -0.48
C TRP A 65 -11.00 13.79 -0.37
N GLN A 66 -12.05 14.34 0.24
CA GLN A 66 -13.35 13.68 0.31
C GLN A 66 -13.96 13.44 -1.07
N ARG A 67 -13.90 14.42 -1.97
CA ARG A 67 -14.39 14.27 -3.36
C ARG A 67 -13.62 13.21 -4.13
N PHE A 68 -12.30 13.14 -3.93
CA PHE A 68 -11.46 12.12 -4.53
C PHE A 68 -11.83 10.72 -4.01
N ASN A 69 -11.95 10.56 -2.69
CA ASN A 69 -12.30 9.28 -2.09
C ASN A 69 -13.73 8.83 -2.47
N GLN A 70 -14.68 9.76 -2.56
CA GLN A 70 -16.05 9.45 -3.00
C GLN A 70 -16.09 8.90 -4.44
N LYS A 71 -15.22 9.37 -5.34
CA LYS A 71 -15.10 8.82 -6.70
C LYS A 71 -14.48 7.43 -6.75
N LEU A 72 -13.65 7.09 -5.76
CA LEU A 72 -12.95 5.82 -5.68
C LEU A 72 -13.69 4.75 -4.89
N GLN A 73 -14.73 5.10 -4.12
CA GLN A 73 -15.49 4.11 -3.39
C GLN A 73 -16.21 3.16 -4.39
N PRO A 74 -15.88 1.85 -4.39
CA PRO A 74 -16.66 0.90 -5.15
C PRO A 74 -18.07 0.93 -4.59
N LYS A 75 -19.09 1.09 -5.44
CA LYS A 75 -20.48 0.85 -5.07
C LYS A 75 -20.56 -0.59 -4.57
N GLN A 76 -20.41 -0.79 -3.26
CA GLN A 76 -20.48 -2.11 -2.64
C GLN A 76 -21.89 -2.64 -2.88
N GLN A 77 -21.99 -3.50 -3.88
CA GLN A 77 -23.21 -4.16 -4.28
C GLN A 77 -23.53 -5.23 -3.23
N ARG A 78 -24.01 -4.78 -2.05
CA ARG A 78 -24.40 -5.62 -0.89
C ARG A 78 -25.59 -6.56 -1.16
N TYR A 79 -26.05 -6.67 -2.40
CA TYR A 79 -27.25 -7.45 -2.75
C TYR A 79 -26.98 -8.92 -3.13
N GLY A 80 -25.72 -9.37 -3.18
CA GLY A 80 -25.38 -10.73 -3.67
C GLY A 80 -25.28 -11.83 -2.60
N TRP A 81 -24.81 -11.52 -1.38
CA TRP A 81 -24.38 -12.57 -0.43
C TRP A 81 -25.53 -13.17 0.40
N MET A 82 -26.62 -12.44 0.60
CA MET A 82 -27.77 -12.91 1.39
C MET A 82 -28.51 -14.07 0.72
N LYS A 83 -28.55 -14.12 -0.61
CA LYS A 83 -29.22 -15.20 -1.37
C LYS A 83 -28.48 -16.53 -1.28
N ILE A 84 -27.15 -16.50 -1.19
CA ILE A 84 -26.32 -17.71 -1.15
C ILE A 84 -26.44 -18.39 0.23
N ALA A 85 -26.37 -17.61 1.32
CA ALA A 85 -26.47 -18.14 2.68
C ALA A 85 -27.82 -18.81 2.99
N ALA A 86 -28.94 -18.26 2.48
CA ALA A 86 -30.27 -18.84 2.68
C ALA A 86 -30.42 -20.23 2.01
N SER A 87 -29.76 -20.45 0.87
CA SER A 87 -29.80 -21.74 0.17
C SER A 87 -29.06 -22.85 0.94
N PHE A 88 -27.94 -22.55 1.59
CA PHE A 88 -27.17 -23.53 2.36
C PHE A 88 -27.91 -23.98 3.62
N ILE A 89 -28.60 -23.07 4.31
CA ILE A 89 -29.37 -23.38 5.52
C ILE A 89 -30.56 -24.30 5.18
N GLY A 90 -31.23 -24.08 4.04
CA GLY A 90 -32.35 -24.92 3.61
C GLY A 90 -31.95 -26.38 3.31
N VAL A 91 -30.79 -26.58 2.69
CA VAL A 91 -30.27 -27.93 2.37
C VAL A 91 -29.83 -28.68 3.64
N LEU A 92 -29.20 -27.99 4.60
CA LEU A 92 -28.77 -28.59 5.87
C LEU A 92 -29.94 -29.05 6.75
N LEU A 93 -31.05 -28.30 6.78
CA LEU A 93 -32.23 -28.69 7.55
C LEU A 93 -32.96 -29.90 6.95
N ALA A 94 -33.03 -30.03 5.63
CA ALA A 94 -33.64 -31.19 4.97
C ALA A 94 -32.84 -32.49 5.19
N SER A 95 -31.51 -32.38 5.32
CA SER A 95 -30.61 -33.52 5.56
C SER A 95 -30.71 -34.11 6.98
N GLY A 96 -31.23 -33.37 7.97
CA GLY A 96 -31.34 -33.84 9.36
C GLY A 96 -32.59 -34.68 9.66
N ILE A 97 -33.63 -34.57 8.84
CA ILE A 97 -34.95 -35.19 9.11
C ILE A 97 -34.95 -36.69 8.74
N THR A 98 -34.13 -37.13 7.79
CA THR A 98 -34.05 -38.55 7.39
C THR A 98 -33.32 -39.46 8.38
N PHE A 99 -32.33 -38.96 9.12
CA PHE A 99 -31.56 -39.80 10.05
C PHE A 99 -32.30 -40.10 11.37
N ALA A 100 -33.22 -39.24 11.80
CA ALA A 100 -33.99 -39.44 13.05
C ALA A 100 -35.17 -40.41 12.90
N ALA A 101 -35.81 -40.48 11.72
CA ALA A 101 -37.00 -41.33 11.51
C ALA A 101 -36.66 -42.83 11.58
N ILE A 102 -35.46 -43.23 11.16
CA ILE A 102 -35.05 -44.64 11.15
C ILE A 102 -34.74 -45.15 12.56
N HIS A 103 -34.33 -44.27 13.49
CA HIS A 103 -33.92 -44.70 14.84
C HIS A 103 -35.10 -44.87 15.82
N ILE A 104 -36.18 -44.10 15.67
CA ILE A 104 -37.34 -44.16 16.57
C ILE A 104 -38.21 -45.39 16.28
N VAL A 105 -38.39 -45.76 15.01
CA VAL A 105 -39.22 -46.93 14.64
C VAL A 105 -38.58 -48.25 15.08
N ARG A 106 -37.24 -48.31 15.19
CA ARG A 106 -36.53 -49.52 15.64
C ARG A 106 -36.59 -49.75 17.15
N MET A 107 -36.88 -48.72 17.95
CA MET A 107 -37.01 -48.84 19.41
C MET A 107 -38.45 -49.10 19.88
N ALA A 108 -39.46 -48.92 19.03
CA ALA A 108 -40.86 -49.12 19.39
C ALA A 108 -41.37 -50.58 19.22
N SER A 109 -40.58 -51.46 18.61
CA SER A 109 -41.03 -52.81 18.22
C SER A 109 -39.96 -53.88 18.42
N ALA A 110 -39.70 -54.32 19.65
CA ALA A 110 -39.43 -55.73 20.01
C ALA A 110 -38.96 -55.90 21.48
N PRO A 111 -39.54 -56.84 22.26
CA PRO A 111 -39.11 -57.18 23.62
C PRO A 111 -37.91 -58.17 23.68
N GLN A 112 -37.08 -58.05 24.73
CA GLN A 112 -35.95 -58.88 25.21
C GLN A 112 -36.35 -60.32 25.66
N PRO A 113 -35.46 -61.28 26.12
CA PRO A 113 -34.09 -61.17 26.69
C PRO A 113 -33.05 -62.33 26.42
N GLN A 114 -31.86 -62.22 27.06
CA GLN A 114 -30.80 -63.23 27.42
C GLN A 114 -29.62 -63.40 26.42
N THR A 115 -28.31 -63.48 26.75
CA THR A 115 -27.51 -63.60 28.00
C THR A 115 -26.01 -63.28 27.73
N MET A 116 -25.31 -62.77 28.75
CA MET A 116 -23.87 -62.74 29.12
C MET A 116 -22.77 -63.27 28.15
N GLN A 117 -21.65 -62.55 27.98
CA GLN A 117 -20.34 -62.72 28.67
C GLN A 117 -19.21 -61.89 28.01
N ALA A 118 -18.21 -61.48 28.80
CA ALA A 118 -17.13 -60.55 28.49
C ALA A 118 -15.94 -61.18 27.75
N GLU A 119 -15.22 -60.42 26.91
CA GLU A 119 -13.76 -60.53 26.73
C GLU A 119 -13.16 -59.31 26.00
N GLN A 120 -11.83 -59.27 26.00
CA GLN A 120 -10.93 -58.12 26.07
C GLN A 120 -10.50 -57.49 24.73
N THR A 121 -9.86 -56.32 24.88
CA THR A 121 -9.17 -55.43 23.94
C THR A 121 -8.20 -56.09 22.95
N PRO A 122 -8.12 -55.57 21.70
CA PRO A 122 -6.88 -55.56 20.90
C PRO A 122 -6.59 -54.13 20.35
N SER A 123 -5.42 -53.71 19.88
CA SER A 123 -4.06 -54.22 19.77
C SER A 123 -3.20 -53.04 19.25
N ALA A 124 -1.88 -53.14 19.44
CA ALA A 124 -0.87 -52.19 18.94
C ALA A 124 -0.69 -52.21 17.40
N MET A 125 -0.10 -51.12 16.88
CA MET A 125 0.30 -50.85 15.48
C MET A 125 1.17 -51.93 14.80
N PRO A 126 1.26 -51.91 13.45
CA PRO A 126 2.50 -51.41 12.81
C PRO A 126 2.29 -50.55 11.53
N ALA A 127 3.25 -49.66 11.22
CA ALA A 127 3.44 -48.92 9.94
C ALA A 127 4.29 -49.74 8.92
N PRO A 128 4.77 -49.28 7.73
CA PRO A 128 4.55 -48.04 6.93
C PRO A 128 4.37 -48.26 5.38
N ALA A 129 3.95 -47.23 4.61
CA ALA A 129 4.44 -46.85 3.25
C ALA A 129 3.50 -45.86 2.50
N LEU A 130 4.06 -44.72 2.04
CA LEU A 130 3.59 -43.87 0.92
C LEU A 130 4.07 -44.48 -0.43
N PRO A 131 3.67 -44.02 -1.65
CA PRO A 131 2.96 -42.79 -2.00
C PRO A 131 1.79 -42.98 -2.99
N THR A 132 0.84 -42.05 -3.03
CA THR A 132 0.05 -41.83 -4.26
C THR A 132 -0.13 -40.33 -4.45
N ASP A 133 0.48 -39.89 -5.54
CA ASP A 133 0.42 -38.60 -6.21
C ASP A 133 -1.02 -38.16 -6.49
N THR A 134 -1.16 -36.96 -7.05
CA THR A 134 -2.42 -36.24 -7.40
C THR A 134 -3.05 -35.56 -6.18
N ILE A 135 -3.16 -34.25 -6.04
CA ILE A 135 -3.49 -33.22 -7.03
C ILE A 135 -2.73 -31.93 -6.68
N LYS A 136 -2.05 -31.36 -7.68
CA LYS A 136 -1.62 -29.95 -7.68
C LYS A 136 -2.85 -29.08 -7.45
N THR A 137 -3.01 -28.60 -6.23
CA THR A 137 -3.93 -27.51 -5.97
C THR A 137 -3.06 -26.27 -6.02
N ASP A 138 -3.07 -25.59 -7.17
CA ASP A 138 -2.63 -24.21 -7.28
C ASP A 138 -3.46 -23.40 -6.31
N THR A 139 -2.98 -23.37 -5.06
CA THR A 139 -3.49 -22.48 -4.05
C THR A 139 -2.85 -21.16 -4.42
N VAL A 140 -3.54 -20.40 -5.29
CA VAL A 140 -3.29 -18.97 -5.39
C VAL A 140 -3.62 -18.42 -4.01
N SER A 141 -2.63 -18.44 -3.13
CA SER A 141 -2.65 -17.74 -1.86
C SER A 141 -2.87 -16.29 -2.22
N ASN A 142 -4.11 -15.83 -2.09
CA ASN A 142 -4.45 -14.43 -2.21
C ASN A 142 -3.89 -13.73 -0.96
N VAL A 143 -2.57 -13.57 -0.92
CA VAL A 143 -1.87 -12.84 0.14
C VAL A 143 -2.20 -11.38 -0.09
N GLN A 144 -3.12 -10.85 0.71
CA GLN A 144 -3.43 -9.42 0.64
C GLN A 144 -2.18 -8.62 1.02
N PRO A 145 -1.80 -7.60 0.23
CA PRO A 145 -0.68 -6.73 0.58
C PRO A 145 -0.92 -6.04 1.92
N ILE A 146 0.13 -5.94 2.74
CA ILE A 146 0.11 -5.18 3.98
C ILE A 146 0.45 -3.73 3.64
N VAL A 147 -0.37 -2.80 4.09
CA VAL A 147 -0.18 -1.36 3.87
C VAL A 147 0.27 -0.71 5.16
N PHE A 148 1.46 -0.13 5.15
CA PHE A 148 1.94 0.78 6.19
C PHE A 148 1.62 2.21 5.74
N ASP A 149 0.78 2.90 6.49
CA ASP A 149 0.37 4.27 6.18
C ASP A 149 0.87 5.23 7.27
N ASN A 150 1.79 6.11 6.89
CA ASN A 150 2.39 7.12 7.76
C ASN A 150 2.99 6.53 9.06
N ILE A 151 3.60 5.35 8.96
CA ILE A 151 4.23 4.63 10.08
C ILE A 151 5.73 4.90 10.12
N THR A 152 6.28 5.05 11.32
CA THR A 152 7.72 5.27 11.51
C THR A 152 8.56 4.03 11.18
N LEU A 153 9.78 4.25 10.70
CA LEU A 153 10.69 3.18 10.26
C LEU A 153 11.01 2.19 11.38
N ASP A 154 11.11 2.67 12.62
CA ASP A 154 11.31 1.85 13.84
C ASP A 154 10.15 0.88 14.13
N LYS A 155 8.94 1.16 13.64
CA LYS A 155 7.77 0.28 13.78
C LYS A 155 7.55 -0.59 12.56
N MET A 156 7.82 -0.06 11.37
CA MET A 156 7.59 -0.76 10.12
C MET A 156 8.64 -1.85 9.89
N LEU A 157 9.93 -1.50 9.96
CA LEU A 157 11.01 -2.38 9.52
C LEU A 157 11.14 -3.67 10.36
N PRO A 158 10.95 -3.64 11.70
CA PRO A 158 10.95 -4.88 12.48
C PRO A 158 9.84 -5.86 12.10
N GLN A 159 8.66 -5.37 11.66
CA GLN A 159 7.57 -6.25 11.22
C GLN A 159 7.93 -6.97 9.91
N ILE A 160 8.54 -6.25 8.98
CA ILE A 160 9.05 -6.83 7.73
C ILE A 160 10.18 -7.81 8.04
N ALA A 161 11.17 -7.40 8.84
CA ALA A 161 12.33 -8.23 9.18
C ALA A 161 11.95 -9.53 9.90
N ALA A 162 10.99 -9.46 10.84
CA ALA A 162 10.50 -10.62 11.56
C ALA A 162 9.91 -11.69 10.64
N TYR A 163 9.25 -11.30 9.55
CA TYR A 163 8.73 -12.25 8.56
C TYR A 163 9.84 -13.02 7.83
N TYR A 164 10.99 -12.39 7.61
CA TYR A 164 12.16 -13.02 6.98
C TYR A 164 13.16 -13.58 8.00
N ASN A 165 12.79 -13.67 9.29
CA ASN A 165 13.65 -14.09 10.39
C ASN A 165 14.98 -13.30 10.48
N LYS A 166 14.92 -11.99 10.23
CA LYS A 166 16.05 -11.06 10.33
C LYS A 166 15.89 -10.12 11.51
N GLU A 167 17.02 -9.66 12.03
CA GLU A 167 17.08 -8.60 13.04
C GLU A 167 17.30 -7.24 12.36
N VAL A 168 16.96 -6.16 13.07
CA VAL A 168 17.08 -4.78 12.57
C VAL A 168 18.02 -4.00 13.48
N GLU A 169 18.99 -3.31 12.88
CA GLU A 169 19.97 -2.51 13.59
C GLU A 169 20.07 -1.11 12.97
N PHE A 170 19.65 -0.10 13.73
CA PHE A 170 19.76 1.30 13.31
C PHE A 170 21.11 1.87 13.74
N GLN A 171 22.00 2.13 12.79
CA GLN A 171 23.22 2.90 13.04
C GLN A 171 22.89 4.39 13.16
N ASN A 172 22.05 4.88 12.26
CA ASN A 172 21.51 6.22 12.34
C ASN A 172 20.23 6.23 13.18
N THR A 173 20.30 6.87 14.36
CA THR A 173 19.16 6.94 15.28
C THR A 173 18.08 7.90 14.75
N ASP A 174 18.45 8.89 13.95
CA ASP A 174 17.50 9.85 13.39
C ASP A 174 16.61 9.18 12.34
N ALA A 175 17.12 8.18 11.61
CA ALA A 175 16.35 7.45 10.61
C ALA A 175 15.12 6.72 11.21
N ARG A 176 15.14 6.41 12.50
CA ARG A 176 14.03 5.75 13.22
C ARG A 176 12.72 6.53 13.12
N GLN A 177 12.79 7.86 13.08
CA GLN A 177 11.62 8.74 13.10
C GLN A 177 11.01 8.99 11.71
N PHE A 178 11.67 8.55 10.64
CA PHE A 178 11.16 8.71 9.28
C PHE A 178 9.86 7.92 9.10
N ARG A 179 8.86 8.58 8.52
CA ARG A 179 7.54 8.01 8.28
C ARG A 179 7.38 7.58 6.83
N PHE A 180 6.82 6.40 6.64
CA PHE A 180 6.66 5.79 5.33
C PHE A 180 5.19 5.49 5.05
N TYR A 181 4.82 5.75 3.81
CA TYR A 181 3.79 4.98 3.13
C TYR A 181 4.50 3.85 2.38
N PHE A 182 4.20 2.60 2.72
CA PHE A 182 4.83 1.44 2.10
C PHE A 182 3.85 0.30 1.95
N VAL A 183 3.71 -0.21 0.72
CA VAL A 183 2.94 -1.42 0.45
C VAL A 183 3.92 -2.59 0.38
N TRP A 184 3.70 -3.57 1.24
CA TRP A 184 4.52 -4.77 1.31
C TRP A 184 3.69 -5.99 0.94
N LYS A 185 4.17 -6.74 -0.06
CA LYS A 185 3.62 -8.03 -0.43
C LYS A 185 4.52 -9.10 0.15
N GLN A 186 3.97 -9.99 0.97
CA GLN A 186 4.76 -11.02 1.65
C GLN A 186 5.32 -12.09 0.69
N GLU A 187 4.83 -12.09 -0.55
CA GLU A 187 5.31 -12.88 -1.69
C GLU A 187 6.71 -12.43 -2.18
N GLU A 188 7.07 -11.17 -1.93
CA GLU A 188 8.32 -10.59 -2.41
C GLU A 188 9.52 -11.13 -1.63
N THR A 189 10.68 -11.23 -2.29
CA THR A 189 11.93 -11.56 -1.60
C THR A 189 12.40 -10.39 -0.75
N LEU A 190 13.16 -10.66 0.31
CA LEU A 190 13.69 -9.60 1.18
C LEU A 190 14.52 -8.60 0.37
N GLU A 191 15.34 -9.08 -0.57
CA GLU A 191 16.20 -8.23 -1.42
C GLU A 191 15.37 -7.24 -2.24
N ALA A 192 14.23 -7.68 -2.78
CA ALA A 192 13.32 -6.80 -3.51
C ALA A 192 12.70 -5.73 -2.60
N VAL A 193 12.34 -6.11 -1.37
CA VAL A 193 11.82 -5.17 -0.37
C VAL A 193 12.89 -4.14 0.02
N LEU A 194 14.12 -4.58 0.30
CA LEU A 194 15.24 -3.69 0.66
C LEU A 194 15.61 -2.75 -0.51
N HIS A 195 15.63 -3.26 -1.74
CA HIS A 195 15.87 -2.43 -2.92
C HIS A 195 14.85 -1.31 -3.05
N ARG A 196 13.55 -1.59 -2.80
CA ARG A 196 12.51 -0.55 -2.79
C ARG A 196 12.67 0.45 -1.65
N LEU A 197 13.13 0.02 -0.48
CA LEU A 197 13.44 0.92 0.64
C LEU A 197 14.62 1.85 0.31
N ASN A 198 15.60 1.39 -0.47
CA ASN A 198 16.73 2.20 -0.92
C ASN A 198 16.40 3.17 -2.07
N LEU A 199 15.17 3.15 -2.61
CA LEU A 199 14.72 4.21 -3.52
C LEU A 199 14.48 5.54 -2.79
N PHE A 200 14.37 5.50 -1.46
CA PHE A 200 14.29 6.70 -0.64
C PHE A 200 15.71 7.21 -0.35
N GLU A 201 16.12 8.28 -1.03
CA GLU A 201 17.47 8.88 -0.90
C GLU A 201 17.86 9.26 0.54
N SER A 202 16.88 9.38 1.44
CA SER A 202 17.10 9.75 2.84
C SER A 202 17.55 8.60 3.74
N ILE A 203 17.55 7.35 3.26
CA ILE A 203 18.01 6.18 4.02
C ILE A 203 18.84 5.23 3.16
N THR A 204 19.78 4.55 3.79
CA THR A 204 20.45 3.38 3.19
C THR A 204 20.17 2.15 4.03
N VAL A 205 19.68 1.09 3.39
CA VAL A 205 19.29 -0.17 4.01
C VAL A 205 20.11 -1.30 3.39
N GLU A 206 20.91 -1.97 4.20
CA GLU A 206 21.78 -3.06 3.76
C GLU A 206 21.51 -4.33 4.54
N LEU A 207 21.63 -5.48 3.88
CA LEU A 207 21.62 -6.78 4.54
C LEU A 207 23.07 -7.20 4.83
N LYS A 208 23.46 -7.29 6.11
CA LYS A 208 24.75 -7.85 6.55
C LYS A 208 24.49 -9.08 7.42
N ASP A 209 24.96 -10.23 6.95
CA ASP A 209 24.74 -11.54 7.59
C ASP A 209 23.25 -11.85 7.85
N ASN A 210 22.84 -11.74 9.11
CA ASN A 210 21.46 -11.97 9.55
C ASN A 210 20.74 -10.70 10.02
N LYS A 211 21.31 -9.53 9.74
CA LYS A 211 20.82 -8.23 10.19
C LYS A 211 20.58 -7.29 9.03
N ILE A 212 19.51 -6.51 9.14
CA ILE A 212 19.21 -5.38 8.28
C ILE A 212 19.74 -4.13 8.98
N ILE A 213 20.70 -3.47 8.36
CA ILE A 213 21.37 -2.28 8.88
C ILE A 213 20.81 -1.04 8.19
N ILE A 214 20.55 0.01 8.97
CA ILE A 214 20.00 1.29 8.49
C ILE A 214 20.96 2.42 8.84
N GLU A 215 21.36 3.16 7.81
CA GLU A 215 22.21 4.35 7.84
C GLU A 215 21.42 5.60 7.38
#